data_AF-A0A2V7RDX9-F1
#
_entry.id   AF-A0A2V7RDX9-F1
#
_cell.length_a   1.000
_cell.length_b   1.000
_cell.length_c   1.000
_cell.angle_alpha   90.00
_cell.angle_beta   90.00
_cell.angle_gamma   90.00
#
_symmetry.space_group_name_H-M   'P 1'
#
loop_
_entity.id
_entity.type
_entity.pdbx_description
1 polymer ?
#
loop_
_entity_poly.entity_id
_entity_poly.type
_entity_poly.pdbx_seq_one_letter_code
_entity_poly.pdbx_strand_id
1 'polypeptide(L)' 'RVVPGHSFKFAATLQADQACDRPVLLRVEKAGSHGYRPTDRVIAEIADEFAFALANLGIRAP' A
#
# COMPACT_ATOMS: atom_id res chain seq x y z
N ARG A 1 4.04 -14.66 11.80
CA ARG A 1 3.20 -13.43 11.85
C ARG A 1 4.12 -12.25 12.10
N VAL A 2 3.82 -11.10 11.54
CA VAL A 2 4.57 -9.84 11.75
C VAL A 2 3.61 -8.82 12.35
N VAL A 3 4.09 -7.98 13.28
CA VAL A 3 3.26 -6.93 13.88
C VAL A 3 3.14 -5.71 12.95
N PRO A 4 1.98 -5.02 12.90
CA PRO A 4 1.81 -3.85 12.02
C PRO A 4 2.77 -2.70 12.31
N GLY A 5 3.29 -2.62 13.54
CA GLY A 5 4.18 -1.54 13.98
C GLY A 5 5.46 -1.38 13.16
N HIS A 6 5.91 -2.40 12.42
CA HIS A 6 7.03 -2.26 11.48
C HIS A 6 6.68 -1.32 10.33
N SER A 7 5.60 -1.62 9.61
CA SER A 7 5.13 -0.80 8.49
C SER A 7 4.70 0.59 8.95
N PHE A 8 4.10 0.70 10.14
CA PHE A 8 3.63 1.99 10.67
C PHE A 8 4.79 2.96 10.93
N LYS A 9 5.82 2.51 11.65
CA LYS A 9 7.00 3.33 11.94
C LYS A 9 7.75 3.68 10.66
N PHE A 10 7.93 2.71 9.76
CA PHE A 10 8.64 2.95 8.50
C PHE A 10 7.93 3.97 7.62
N ALA A 11 6.61 3.83 7.43
CA ALA A 11 5.84 4.78 6.63
C ALA A 11 5.85 6.18 7.24
N ALA A 12 5.70 6.30 8.56
CA ALA A 12 5.72 7.59 9.25
C ALA A 12 7.08 8.31 9.10
N THR A 13 8.19 7.59 9.32
CA THR A 13 9.54 8.14 9.12
C THR A 13 9.77 8.50 7.66
N LEU A 14 9.39 7.63 6.72
CA LEU A 14 9.57 7.89 5.29
C LEU A 14 8.74 9.10 4.81
N GLN A 15 7.54 9.30 5.35
CA GLN A 15 6.73 10.49 5.09
C GLN A 15 7.36 11.77 5.65
N ALA A 16 7.97 11.70 6.84
CA ALA A 16 8.62 12.84 7.48
C ALA A 16 9.92 13.26 6.77
N ASP A 17 10.68 12.27 6.27
CA ASP A 17 12.02 12.49 5.71
C ASP A 17 12.02 12.65 4.17
N GLN A 18 10.93 12.31 3.47
CA GLN A 18 10.82 12.44 2.03
C GLN A 18 10.91 13.91 1.60
N ALA A 19 11.84 14.21 0.68
CA ALA A 19 12.11 15.58 0.22
C ALA A 19 11.53 15.89 -1.17
N CYS A 20 10.91 14.92 -1.85
CA CYS A 20 10.27 15.12 -3.15
C CYS A 20 8.75 14.96 -3.09
N ASP A 21 8.06 15.38 -4.16
CA ASP A 21 6.60 15.38 -4.23
C ASP A 21 5.99 13.99 -4.50
N ARG A 22 6.80 12.93 -4.54
CA ARG A 22 6.30 11.56 -4.77
C ARG A 22 5.60 11.05 -3.52
N PRO A 23 4.40 10.46 -3.65
CA PRO A 23 3.60 10.07 -2.50
C PRO A 23 4.24 8.90 -1.74
N VAL A 24 4.16 8.96 -0.42
CA VAL A 24 4.48 7.83 0.48
C VAL A 24 3.19 7.42 1.19
N LEU A 25 2.69 6.23 0.85
CA LEU A 25 1.38 5.74 1.29
C LEU A 25 1.51 4.44 2.07
N LEU A 26 0.61 4.22 3.02
CA LEU A 26 0.47 2.97 3.76
C LEU A 26 -0.99 2.49 3.65
N ARG A 27 -1.20 1.35 2.98
CA ARG A 27 -2.50 0.66 2.96
C ARG A 27 -2.60 -0.27 4.17
N VAL A 28 -3.65 -0.11 4.98
CA VAL A 28 -3.91 -0.96 6.16
C VAL A 28 -5.21 -1.73 5.95
N GLU A 29 -5.10 -3.04 5.77
CA GLU A 29 -6.28 -3.90 5.64
C GLU A 29 -6.95 -4.10 7.01
N LYS A 30 -8.29 -3.96 7.03
CA LYS A 30 -9.09 -4.18 8.24
C LYS A 30 -9.62 -5.61 8.23
N ALA A 31 -9.67 -6.25 9.41
CA ALA A 31 -10.17 -7.60 9.58
C ALA A 31 -9.46 -8.69 8.72
N GLY A 32 -8.20 -8.45 8.36
CA GLY A 32 -7.32 -9.43 7.71
C GLY A 32 -6.24 -9.96 8.66
N SER A 33 -5.56 -11.03 8.25
CA SER A 33 -4.37 -11.54 8.94
C SER A 33 -3.35 -12.06 7.94
N HIS A 34 -2.15 -12.40 8.42
CA HIS A 34 -1.09 -12.96 7.58
C HIS A 34 -1.50 -14.23 6.83
N GLY A 35 -2.40 -15.04 7.41
CA GLY A 35 -2.88 -16.29 6.81
C GLY A 35 -4.31 -16.22 6.25
N TYR A 36 -4.98 -15.07 6.34
CA TYR A 36 -6.37 -14.95 5.92
C TYR A 36 -6.69 -13.58 5.34
N ARG A 37 -7.20 -13.59 4.12
CA ARG A 37 -7.90 -12.50 3.45
C ARG A 37 -8.98 -13.10 2.55
N PRO A 38 -10.23 -12.57 2.56
CA PRO A 38 -11.27 -13.02 1.65
C PRO A 38 -11.00 -12.53 0.21
N THR A 39 -11.56 -13.22 -0.79
CA THR A 39 -11.26 -13.01 -2.21
C THR A 39 -11.54 -11.59 -2.69
N ASP A 40 -12.61 -10.97 -2.20
CA ASP A 40 -12.96 -9.56 -2.50
C ASP A 40 -11.84 -8.60 -2.07
N ARG A 41 -11.21 -8.87 -0.92
CA ARG A 41 -10.09 -8.07 -0.39
C ARG A 41 -8.80 -8.30 -1.16
N VAL A 42 -8.57 -9.53 -1.61
CA VAL A 42 -7.43 -9.85 -2.49
C VAL A 42 -7.57 -9.10 -3.82
N ILE A 43 -8.76 -9.11 -4.42
CA ILE A 43 -9.02 -8.37 -5.67
C ILE A 43 -8.80 -6.87 -5.45
N ALA A 44 -9.36 -6.30 -4.38
CA ALA A 44 -9.20 -4.88 -4.07
C ALA A 44 -7.73 -4.49 -3.84
N GLU A 45 -6.96 -5.30 -3.11
CA GLU A 45 -5.53 -5.05 -2.88
C GLU A 45 -4.73 -5.04 -4.17
N ILE A 46 -4.93 -6.05 -5.02
CA ILE A 46 -4.24 -6.16 -6.30
C ILE A 46 -4.63 -4.98 -7.20
N ALA A 47 -5.91 -4.59 -7.21
CA ALA A 47 -6.38 -3.42 -7.95
C ALA A 47 -5.71 -2.12 -7.46
N ASP A 48 -5.61 -1.90 -6.14
CA ASP A 48 -4.92 -0.74 -5.56
C ASP A 48 -3.43 -0.72 -5.94
N GLU A 49 -2.75 -1.86 -5.89
CA GLU A 49 -1.33 -1.99 -6.27
C GLU A 49 -1.09 -1.64 -7.74
N PHE A 50 -1.87 -2.23 -8.65
CA PHE A 50 -1.75 -1.93 -10.07
C PHE A 50 -2.14 -0.49 -10.40
N ALA A 51 -3.22 0.03 -9.82
CA ALA A 51 -3.62 1.43 -10.03
C ALA A 51 -2.52 2.40 -9.59
N PHE A 52 -1.94 2.19 -8.40
CA PHE A 52 -0.83 2.99 -7.90
C PHE A 52 0.41 2.89 -8.78
N ALA A 53 0.78 1.68 -9.20
CA ALA A 53 1.94 1.45 -10.05
C ALA A 53 1.78 2.12 -11.42
N LEU A 54 0.66 1.90 -12.11
CA LEU A 54 0.38 2.48 -13.42
C LEU A 54 0.38 4.01 -13.37
N ALA A 55 -0.29 4.60 -12.37
CA ALA A 55 -0.32 6.06 -12.19
C ALA A 55 1.08 6.65 -11.99
N ASN A 56 1.94 6.05 -11.17
CA ASN A 56 3.29 6.54 -10.91
C ASN A 56 4.31 6.23 -12.01
N LEU A 57 4.01 5.26 -12.88
CA LEU A 57 4.80 4.94 -14.07
C LEU A 57 4.33 5.72 -15.32
N GLY A 58 3.30 6.56 -15.19
CA GLY A 58 2.75 7.34 -16.30
C GLY A 58 1.98 6.50 -17.33
N ILE A 59 1.61 5.27 -16.98
CA ILE A 59 0.84 4.37 -17.84
C ILE A 59 -0.64 4.70 -17.64
N ARG A 60 -1.31 5.08 -18.72
CA ARG A 60 -2.75 5.33 -18.73
C ARG A 60 -3.45 4.16 -19.40
N ALA A 61 -4.64 3.83 -18.91
CA ALA A 61 -5.54 2.97 -19.67
C ALA A 61 -5.77 3.61 -21.05
N PRO A 62 -5.86 2.80 -22.12
CA PRO A 62 -6.22 3.30 -23.44
C PRO A 62 -7.56 4.06 -23.44
#